data_AF-A0A944S0A9-F1
#
_entry.id   AF-A0A944S0A9-F1
#
_cell.length_a   1.000
_cell.length_b   1.000
_cell.length_c   1.000
_cell.angle_alpha   90.00
_cell.angle_beta   90.00
_cell.angle_gamma   90.00
#
_symmetry.space_group_name_H-M   'P 1'
#
loop_
_entity.id
_entity.type
_entity.pdbx_description
1 polymer ?
#
loop_
_entity_poly.entity_id
_entity_poly.type
_entity_poly.pdbx_seq_one_letter_code
_entity_poly.pdbx_strand_id
1 'polypeptide(L)'
;MRIPDRIKPFLVILFLYLFLYSIKLLGHSFKLFGKGFAEALLSLTSDPFIGLLTGVVATTLVQSSSTTTSIVVGLVAGGGLSLTTAIPIIMGANIGTTITNTLVSIGHVANRIEFKRAFSAGVVHDFFNVAAVIVLFPIEMRYGIIARSATWLEHGFAGVGGVKLFNPLKTIINPAIEL
;
A
#
# COMPACT_ATOMS: atom_id res chain seq x y z
N MET A 1 16.95 17.89 -17.19
CA MET A 1 17.91 18.43 -16.19
C MET A 1 18.43 17.26 -15.35
N ARG A 2 19.74 16.96 -15.39
CA ARG A 2 20.30 15.75 -14.75
C ARG A 2 20.76 16.11 -13.33
N ILE A 3 20.20 15.44 -12.32
CA ILE A 3 20.54 15.71 -10.91
C ILE A 3 21.99 15.24 -10.65
N PRO A 4 22.84 16.07 -10.02
CA PRO A 4 24.21 15.70 -9.67
C PRO A 4 24.27 14.44 -8.80
N ASP A 5 25.19 13.52 -9.10
CA ASP A 5 25.29 12.21 -8.41
C ASP A 5 25.50 12.33 -6.90
N ARG A 6 26.16 13.41 -6.45
CA ARG A 6 26.39 13.70 -5.02
C ARG A 6 25.12 14.10 -4.26
N ILE A 7 24.10 14.60 -4.94
CA ILE A 7 22.84 15.10 -4.33
C ILE A 7 21.78 14.00 -4.25
N LYS A 8 21.85 13.00 -5.15
CA LYS A 8 20.93 11.85 -5.17
C LYS A 8 20.73 11.16 -3.81
N PRO A 9 21.78 10.80 -3.04
CA PRO A 9 21.57 10.14 -1.75
C PRO A 9 20.82 11.02 -0.75
N PHE A 10 21.09 12.34 -0.74
CA PHE A 10 20.38 13.28 0.12
C PHE A 10 18.90 13.39 -0.25
N LEU A 11 18.58 13.41 -1.55
CA LEU A 11 17.20 13.43 -2.02
C LEU A 11 16.44 12.15 -1.66
N VAL A 12 17.10 10.99 -1.75
CA VAL A 12 16.49 9.70 -1.33
C VAL A 12 16.14 9.74 0.15
N ILE A 13 17.07 10.21 1.00
CA ILE A 13 16.83 10.34 2.45
C ILE A 13 15.69 11.33 2.72
N LEU A 14 15.66 12.47 2.03
CA LEU A 14 14.61 13.48 2.15
C LEU A 14 13.23 12.93 1.75
N PHE A 15 13.12 12.24 0.62
CA PHE A 15 11.86 11.65 0.18
C PHE A 15 11.40 10.54 1.11
N LEU A 16 12.31 9.71 1.62
CA LEU A 16 11.98 8.69 2.61
C LEU A 16 11.46 9.34 3.90
N TYR A 17 12.09 10.42 4.35
CA TYR A 17 11.62 11.19 5.51
C TYR A 17 10.21 11.76 5.28
N LEU A 18 9.98 12.45 4.17
CA LEU A 18 8.68 13.03 3.83
C LEU A 18 7.59 11.96 3.69
N PHE A 19 7.94 10.80 3.13
CA PHE A 19 7.06 9.66 3.00
C PHE A 19 6.63 9.11 4.37
N LEU A 20 7.60 8.83 5.26
CA LEU A 20 7.32 8.35 6.62
C LEU A 20 6.56 9.39 7.46
N TYR A 21 6.88 10.67 7.29
CA TYR A 21 6.14 11.78 7.92
C TYR A 21 4.68 11.83 7.47
N SER A 22 4.43 11.69 6.17
CA SER A 22 3.07 11.67 5.61
C SER A 22 2.23 10.52 6.17
N ILE A 23 2.81 9.32 6.31
CA ILE A 23 2.11 8.17 6.95
C ILE A 23 1.65 8.51 8.37
N LYS A 24 2.51 9.18 9.14
CA LYS A 24 2.23 9.48 10.54
C LYS A 24 1.21 10.61 10.69
N LEU A 25 1.29 11.63 9.85
CA LEU A 25 0.25 12.67 9.74
C LEU A 25 -1.10 12.06 9.39
N LEU A 26 -1.12 11.10 8.46
CA LEU A 26 -2.32 10.41 8.04
C LEU A 26 -2.92 9.65 9.23
N GLY A 27 -2.12 8.86 9.96
CA GLY A 27 -2.57 8.21 11.20
C GLY A 27 -3.07 9.17 12.28
N HIS A 28 -2.46 10.35 12.43
CA HIS A 28 -2.92 11.38 13.37
C HIS A 28 -4.25 12.01 12.92
N SER A 29 -4.38 12.32 11.64
CA SER A 29 -5.60 12.87 11.04
C SER A 29 -6.79 11.91 11.22
N PHE A 30 -6.58 10.61 11.00
CA PHE A 30 -7.61 9.59 11.24
C PHE A 30 -8.10 9.56 12.69
N LYS A 31 -7.23 9.84 13.67
CA LYS A 31 -7.64 9.96 15.09
C LYS A 31 -8.45 11.23 15.36
N LEU A 32 -8.19 12.31 14.61
CA LEU A 32 -8.89 13.60 14.70
C LEU A 32 -10.29 13.57 14.07
N PHE A 33 -10.53 12.74 13.06
CA PHE A 33 -11.86 12.62 12.41
C PHE A 33 -12.98 12.12 13.33
N GLY A 34 -12.67 11.72 14.57
CA GLY A 34 -13.64 11.30 15.58
C GLY A 34 -14.15 9.88 15.37
N LYS A 35 -14.69 9.28 16.44
CA LYS A 35 -15.13 7.88 16.46
C LYS A 35 -16.17 7.56 15.37
N GLY A 36 -17.10 8.47 15.11
CA GLY A 36 -18.18 8.24 14.13
C GLY A 36 -17.71 8.11 12.67
N PHE A 37 -16.68 8.86 12.26
CA PHE A 37 -16.11 8.72 10.91
C PHE A 37 -15.30 7.43 10.77
N ALA A 38 -14.51 7.09 11.80
CA ALA A 38 -13.77 5.83 11.84
C ALA A 38 -14.72 4.62 11.81
N GLU A 39 -15.81 4.65 12.59
CA GLU A 39 -16.85 3.61 12.60
C GLU A 39 -17.58 3.52 11.26
N ALA A 40 -17.91 4.64 10.62
CA ALA A 40 -18.50 4.63 9.28
C ALA A 40 -17.55 4.03 8.24
N LEU A 41 -16.27 4.40 8.25
CA LEU A 41 -15.26 3.87 7.34
C LEU A 41 -15.01 2.38 7.58
N LEU A 42 -14.96 1.95 8.84
CA LEU A 42 -14.87 0.54 9.22
C LEU A 42 -16.12 -0.23 8.78
N SER A 43 -17.31 0.33 8.93
CA SER A 43 -18.56 -0.31 8.49
C SER A 43 -18.61 -0.51 6.97
N LEU A 44 -18.11 0.46 6.20
CA LEU A 44 -18.02 0.38 4.74
C LEU A 44 -16.93 -0.59 4.27
N THR A 45 -15.86 -0.74 5.05
CA THR A 45 -14.72 -1.63 4.71
C THR A 45 -14.75 -2.97 5.45
N SER A 46 -15.85 -3.26 6.17
CA SER A 46 -16.04 -4.51 6.91
C SER A 46 -16.13 -5.71 5.96
N ASP A 47 -16.68 -5.49 4.77
CA ASP A 47 -16.80 -6.51 3.75
C ASP A 47 -15.46 -6.67 3.00
N PRO A 48 -14.84 -7.87 3.02
CA PRO A 48 -13.57 -8.12 2.33
C PRO A 48 -13.63 -7.83 0.82
N PHE A 49 -14.77 -8.01 0.15
CA PHE A 49 -14.94 -7.68 -1.26
C PHE A 49 -14.93 -6.18 -1.50
N ILE A 50 -15.51 -5.38 -0.59
CA ILE A 50 -15.41 -3.93 -0.66
C ILE A 50 -13.96 -3.50 -0.43
N GLY A 51 -13.23 -4.15 0.49
CA GLY A 51 -11.80 -3.94 0.65
C GLY A 51 -11.02 -4.22 -0.63
N LEU A 52 -11.28 -5.36 -1.27
CA LEU A 52 -10.68 -5.73 -2.56
C LEU A 52 -10.97 -4.67 -3.64
N LEU A 53 -12.22 -4.26 -3.81
CA LEU A 53 -12.61 -3.25 -4.80
C LEU A 53 -11.95 -1.89 -4.49
N THR A 54 -11.87 -1.51 -3.22
CA THR A 54 -11.20 -0.28 -2.78
C THR A 54 -9.74 -0.27 -3.21
N GLY A 55 -9.04 -1.41 -3.07
CA GLY A 55 -7.67 -1.55 -3.55
C GLY A 55 -7.54 -1.40 -5.07
N VAL A 56 -8.45 -2.02 -5.84
CA VAL A 56 -8.49 -1.92 -7.30
C VAL A 56 -8.66 -0.46 -7.72
N VAL A 57 -9.65 0.23 -7.17
CA VAL A 57 -9.95 1.63 -7.49
C VAL A 57 -8.79 2.53 -7.07
N ALA A 58 -8.28 2.38 -5.84
CA ALA A 58 -7.19 3.20 -5.33
C ALA A 58 -5.93 3.06 -6.21
N THR A 59 -5.54 1.84 -6.57
CA THR A 59 -4.38 1.62 -7.45
C THR A 59 -4.65 2.11 -8.87
N THR A 60 -5.86 1.95 -9.40
CA THR A 60 -6.19 2.48 -10.73
C THR A 60 -6.12 4.01 -10.75
N LEU A 61 -6.57 4.69 -9.69
CA LEU A 61 -6.48 6.15 -9.63
C LEU A 61 -5.04 6.63 -9.45
N VAL A 62 -4.27 5.96 -8.58
CA VAL A 62 -2.88 6.30 -8.28
C VAL A 62 -1.90 5.81 -9.36
N GLN A 63 -2.31 4.83 -10.17
CA GLN A 63 -1.52 4.13 -11.19
C GLN A 63 -0.24 3.46 -10.65
N SER A 64 -0.18 3.19 -9.35
CA SER A 64 0.97 2.57 -8.69
C SER A 64 0.51 1.73 -7.50
N SER A 65 0.60 0.40 -7.66
CA SER A 65 0.25 -0.54 -6.59
C SER A 65 1.20 -0.42 -5.42
N SER A 66 2.50 -0.20 -5.65
CA SER A 66 3.47 0.00 -4.56
C SER A 66 3.15 1.24 -3.72
N THR A 67 2.69 2.32 -4.35
CA THR A 67 2.24 3.52 -3.62
C THR A 67 0.98 3.20 -2.81
N THR A 68 -0.02 2.55 -3.42
CA THR A 68 -1.26 2.15 -2.72
C THR A 68 -0.98 1.24 -1.53
N THR A 69 -0.18 0.18 -1.70
CA THR A 69 0.16 -0.74 -0.61
C THR A 69 0.92 -0.03 0.50
N SER A 70 1.81 0.91 0.17
CA SER A 70 2.59 1.63 1.16
C SER A 70 1.72 2.58 2.02
N ILE A 71 0.69 3.19 1.43
CA ILE A 71 -0.32 3.97 2.16
C ILE A 71 -1.12 3.06 3.10
N VAL A 72 -1.55 1.89 2.62
CA VAL A 72 -2.32 0.92 3.42
C VAL A 72 -1.50 0.39 4.59
N VAL A 73 -0.23 0.03 4.37
CA VAL A 73 0.69 -0.39 5.45
C VAL A 73 0.89 0.74 6.46
N GLY A 74 1.03 1.99 5.98
CA GLY A 74 1.11 3.15 6.84
C GLY A 74 -0.13 3.38 7.70
N LEU A 75 -1.31 3.16 7.12
CA LEU A 75 -2.61 3.22 7.82
C LEU A 75 -2.72 2.18 8.93
N VAL A 76 -2.28 0.95 8.68
CA VAL A 76 -2.22 -0.11 9.69
C VAL A 76 -1.26 0.26 10.82
N ALA A 77 -0.06 0.73 10.48
CA ALA A 77 0.92 1.17 11.47
C ALA A 77 0.44 2.37 12.32
N GLY A 78 -0.38 3.26 11.73
CA GLY A 78 -1.01 4.39 12.43
C GLY A 78 -2.24 4.03 13.27
N GLY A 79 -2.74 2.80 13.15
CA GLY A 79 -3.98 2.34 13.79
C GLY A 79 -5.26 2.82 13.10
N GLY A 80 -5.18 3.35 11.88
CA GLY A 80 -6.33 3.82 11.10
C GLY A 80 -7.07 2.69 10.36
N LEU A 81 -6.40 1.57 10.11
CA LEU A 81 -6.98 0.35 9.54
C LEU A 81 -6.55 -0.88 10.33
N SER A 82 -7.43 -1.87 10.44
CA SER A 82 -7.07 -3.17 10.97
C SER A 82 -6.28 -3.98 9.93
N LEU A 83 -5.41 -4.88 10.38
CA LEU A 83 -4.66 -5.79 9.50
C LEU A 83 -5.60 -6.63 8.62
N THR A 84 -6.70 -7.13 9.19
CA THR A 84 -7.71 -7.92 8.49
C THR A 84 -8.42 -7.14 7.39
N THR A 85 -8.64 -5.83 7.57
CA THR A 85 -9.22 -4.96 6.54
C THR A 85 -8.19 -4.60 5.47
N ALA A 86 -6.90 -4.50 5.83
CA ALA A 86 -5.83 -4.13 4.91
C ALA A 86 -5.49 -5.21 3.88
N ILE A 87 -5.60 -6.49 4.25
CA ILE A 87 -5.21 -7.61 3.37
C ILE A 87 -6.02 -7.63 2.06
N PRO A 88 -7.37 -7.57 2.07
CA PRO A 88 -8.14 -7.46 0.85
C PRO A 88 -7.79 -6.23 0.01
N ILE A 89 -7.53 -5.08 0.64
CA ILE A 89 -7.14 -3.85 -0.09
C ILE A 89 -5.80 -4.05 -0.81
N ILE A 90 -4.83 -4.71 -0.18
CA ILE A 90 -3.53 -5.02 -0.82
C ILE A 90 -3.70 -5.99 -1.98
N MET A 91 -4.56 -7.02 -1.84
CA MET A 91 -4.90 -7.90 -2.96
C MET A 91 -5.58 -7.14 -4.10
N GLY A 92 -6.45 -6.20 -3.76
CA GLY A 92 -7.10 -5.30 -4.72
C GLY A 92 -6.11 -4.43 -5.47
N ALA A 93 -5.12 -3.89 -4.77
CA ALA A 93 -4.03 -3.11 -5.37
C ALA A 93 -3.23 -3.94 -6.39
N ASN A 94 -3.04 -5.24 -6.12
CA ASN A 94 -2.40 -6.15 -7.08
C ASN A 94 -3.21 -6.28 -8.38
N ILE A 95 -4.54 -6.41 -8.27
CA ILE A 95 -5.43 -6.41 -9.43
C ILE A 95 -5.43 -5.04 -10.13
N GLY A 96 -5.45 -3.92 -9.40
CA GLY A 96 -5.47 -2.59 -10.01
C GLY A 96 -4.30 -2.31 -10.97
N THR A 97 -3.15 -2.96 -10.75
CA THR A 97 -1.99 -2.87 -11.65
C THR A 97 -2.31 -3.37 -13.07
N THR A 98 -3.28 -4.28 -13.24
CA THR A 98 -3.66 -4.78 -14.57
C THR A 98 -4.31 -3.72 -15.43
N ILE A 99 -5.11 -2.85 -14.79
CA ILE A 99 -5.71 -1.69 -15.45
C ILE A 99 -4.62 -0.71 -15.86
N THR A 100 -3.63 -0.46 -15.00
CA THR A 100 -2.45 0.36 -15.34
C THR A 100 -1.67 -0.20 -16.51
N ASN A 101 -1.36 -1.50 -16.52
CA ASN A 101 -0.64 -2.13 -17.63
C ASN A 101 -1.42 -2.01 -18.95
N THR A 102 -2.73 -2.21 -18.91
CA THR A 102 -3.59 -2.06 -20.08
C THR A 102 -3.54 -0.63 -20.60
N LEU A 103 -3.69 0.37 -19.72
CA LEU A 103 -3.60 1.79 -20.09
C LEU A 103 -2.23 2.15 -20.69
N VAL A 104 -1.14 1.69 -20.07
CA VAL A 104 0.22 1.91 -20.56
C VAL A 104 0.43 1.25 -21.92
N SER A 105 -0.10 0.04 -22.12
CA SER A 105 0.00 -0.66 -23.42
C SER A 105 -0.72 0.12 -24.52
N ILE A 106 -1.93 0.63 -24.26
CA ILE A 106 -2.70 1.46 -25.20
C ILE A 106 -1.95 2.75 -25.54
N GLY A 107 -1.23 3.33 -24.58
CA GLY A 107 -0.37 4.50 -24.83
C GLY A 107 0.66 4.30 -25.95
N HIS A 108 1.05 3.05 -26.25
CA HIS A 108 2.00 2.71 -27.31
C HIS A 108 1.34 2.30 -28.63
N VAL A 109 0.01 2.45 -28.78
CA VAL A 109 -0.75 1.97 -29.96
C VAL A 109 -0.26 2.53 -31.30
N ALA A 110 0.36 3.72 -31.29
CA ALA A 110 0.93 4.34 -32.49
C ALA A 110 2.12 3.57 -33.07
N ASN A 111 2.88 2.84 -32.23
CA ASN A 111 4.01 2.02 -32.66
C ASN A 111 3.66 0.53 -32.49
N ARG A 112 3.41 -0.14 -33.61
CA ARG A 112 3.02 -1.57 -33.65
C ARG A 112 3.96 -2.49 -32.87
N ILE A 113 5.28 -2.24 -32.92
CA ILE A 113 6.27 -3.12 -32.27
C ILE A 113 6.25 -2.90 -30.75
N GLU A 114 6.20 -1.65 -30.31
CA GLU A 114 6.13 -1.31 -28.88
C GLU A 114 4.80 -1.74 -28.27
N PHE A 115 3.68 -1.47 -28.94
CA PHE A 115 2.36 -1.94 -28.53
C PHE A 115 2.34 -3.45 -28.31
N LYS A 116 2.82 -4.23 -29.29
CA LYS A 116 2.83 -5.70 -29.19
C LYS A 116 3.65 -6.17 -27.99
N ARG A 117 4.80 -5.55 -27.72
CA ARG A 117 5.66 -5.88 -26.58
C ARG A 117 5.02 -5.51 -25.25
N ALA A 118 4.54 -4.27 -25.13
CA ALA A 118 3.90 -3.75 -23.91
C ALA A 118 2.62 -4.52 -23.58
N PHE A 119 1.78 -4.79 -24.58
CA PHE A 119 0.54 -5.56 -24.41
C PHE A 119 0.82 -7.01 -24.01
N SER A 120 1.78 -7.68 -24.66
CA SER A 120 2.13 -9.06 -24.30
C SER A 120 2.68 -9.16 -22.87
N ALA A 121 3.56 -8.23 -22.48
CA ALA A 121 4.08 -8.17 -21.12
C ALA A 121 2.96 -7.88 -20.10
N GLY A 122 2.07 -6.94 -20.43
CA GLY A 122 0.88 -6.62 -19.64
C GLY A 122 0.00 -7.84 -19.42
N VAL A 123 -0.41 -8.54 -20.48
CA VAL A 123 -1.30 -9.72 -20.36
C VAL A 123 -0.71 -10.83 -19.48
N VAL A 124 0.58 -11.12 -19.61
CA VAL A 124 1.23 -12.15 -18.77
C VAL A 124 1.23 -11.73 -17.30
N HIS A 125 1.58 -10.47 -17.03
CA HIS A 125 1.52 -9.92 -15.68
C HIS A 125 0.09 -9.92 -15.11
N ASP A 126 -0.88 -9.54 -15.94
CA ASP A 126 -2.29 -9.42 -15.55
C ASP A 126 -2.90 -10.77 -15.21
N PHE A 127 -2.56 -11.79 -16.00
CA PHE A 127 -2.96 -13.17 -15.73
C PHE A 127 -2.40 -13.66 -14.39
N PHE A 128 -1.11 -13.43 -14.13
CA PHE A 128 -0.50 -13.80 -12.86
C PHE A 128 -1.18 -13.09 -11.67
N ASN A 129 -1.41 -11.79 -11.77
CA ASN A 129 -2.00 -11.01 -10.68
C ASN A 129 -3.45 -11.40 -10.38
N VAL A 130 -4.26 -11.59 -11.41
CA VAL A 130 -5.65 -12.02 -11.24
C VAL A 130 -5.72 -13.45 -10.71
N ALA A 131 -4.91 -14.37 -11.27
CA ALA A 131 -4.86 -15.75 -10.78
C ALA A 131 -4.41 -15.83 -9.32
N ALA A 132 -3.39 -15.05 -8.94
CA ALA A 132 -2.92 -14.98 -7.56
C ALA A 132 -4.04 -14.57 -6.59
N VAL A 133 -4.84 -13.55 -6.95
CA VAL A 133 -5.95 -13.13 -6.09
C VAL A 133 -7.11 -14.12 -6.10
N ILE A 134 -7.48 -14.69 -7.25
CA ILE A 134 -8.52 -15.73 -7.34
C ILE A 134 -8.18 -16.94 -6.44
N VAL A 135 -6.91 -17.29 -6.33
CA VAL A 135 -6.46 -18.39 -5.46
C VAL A 135 -6.33 -17.95 -4.01
N LEU A 136 -5.62 -16.85 -3.74
CA LEU A 136 -5.26 -16.45 -2.39
C LEU A 136 -6.42 -15.81 -1.62
N PHE A 137 -7.31 -15.05 -2.28
CA PHE A 137 -8.38 -14.34 -1.59
C PHE A 137 -9.39 -15.28 -0.92
N PRO A 138 -9.94 -16.33 -1.58
CA PRO A 138 -10.82 -17.29 -0.92
C PRO A 138 -10.11 -18.08 0.18
N ILE A 139 -8.84 -18.43 -0.03
CA ILE A 139 -8.02 -19.13 0.98
C ILE A 139 -7.86 -18.22 2.21
N GLU A 140 -7.59 -16.94 2.01
CA GLU A 140 -7.46 -15.98 3.09
C GLU A 140 -8.78 -15.79 3.83
N MET A 141 -9.90 -15.65 3.12
CA MET A 141 -11.21 -15.53 3.75
C MET A 141 -11.57 -16.75 4.61
N ARG A 142 -11.12 -17.95 4.21
CA ARG A 142 -11.46 -19.19 4.91
C ARG A 142 -10.50 -19.54 6.04
N TYR A 143 -9.20 -19.33 5.84
CA TYR A 143 -8.16 -19.83 6.72
C TYR A 143 -7.35 -18.71 7.40
N GLY A 144 -7.42 -17.48 6.89
CA GLY A 144 -6.69 -16.32 7.41
C GLY A 144 -5.18 -16.55 7.43
N ILE A 145 -4.62 -17.24 6.43
CA ILE A 145 -3.21 -17.67 6.45
C ILE A 145 -2.30 -16.45 6.46
N ILE A 146 -2.57 -15.46 5.61
CA ILE A 146 -1.78 -14.24 5.49
C ILE A 146 -1.95 -13.41 6.77
N ALA A 147 -3.17 -13.24 7.28
CA ALA A 147 -3.38 -12.53 8.54
C ALA A 147 -2.61 -13.20 9.69
N ARG A 148 -2.71 -14.52 9.83
CA ARG A 148 -2.01 -15.28 10.88
C ARG A 148 -0.49 -15.19 10.73
N SER A 149 0.03 -15.32 9.51
CA SER A 149 1.46 -15.15 9.25
C SER A 149 1.94 -13.74 9.56
N ALA A 150 1.17 -12.72 9.20
CA ALA A 150 1.48 -11.33 9.49
C ALA A 150 1.44 -11.03 11.00
N THR A 151 0.45 -11.55 11.74
CA THR A 151 0.39 -11.42 13.21
C THR A 151 1.50 -12.22 13.90
N TRP A 152 1.87 -13.39 13.38
CA TRP A 152 3.01 -14.15 13.89
C TRP A 152 4.32 -13.38 13.72
N LEU A 153 4.53 -12.77 12.54
CA LEU A 153 5.65 -11.87 12.31
C LEU A 153 5.58 -10.66 13.25
N GLU A 154 4.41 -10.02 13.37
CA GLU A 154 4.20 -8.90 14.30
C GLU A 154 4.65 -9.26 15.71
N HIS A 155 4.25 -10.42 16.24
CA HIS A 155 4.70 -10.89 17.55
C HIS A 155 6.20 -11.19 17.61
N GLY A 156 6.79 -11.75 16.55
CA GLY A 156 8.24 -11.96 16.45
C GLY A 156 9.04 -10.66 16.45
N PHE A 157 8.45 -9.57 15.95
CA PHE A 157 9.02 -8.23 15.99
C PHE A 157 8.55 -7.39 17.20
N ALA A 158 7.50 -7.84 17.90
CA ALA A 158 6.95 -7.20 19.10
C ALA A 158 7.93 -7.38 20.27
N GLY A 159 8.92 -6.48 20.32
CA GLY A 159 10.01 -6.52 21.30
C GLY A 159 11.37 -6.19 20.69
N VAL A 160 11.54 -6.33 19.37
CA VAL A 160 12.74 -5.86 18.65
C VAL A 160 12.79 -4.32 18.60
N GLY A 161 11.65 -3.66 18.80
CA GLY A 161 11.56 -2.22 19.09
C GLY A 161 11.62 -1.85 20.59
N GLY A 162 11.86 -2.82 21.47
CA GLY A 162 11.71 -2.73 22.93
C GLY A 162 13.01 -2.54 23.73
N VAL A 163 14.18 -2.45 23.08
CA VAL A 163 15.27 -1.73 23.72
C VAL A 163 14.94 -0.25 23.54
N LYS A 164 14.99 0.56 24.60
CA LYS A 164 15.03 2.04 24.51
C LYS A 164 16.29 2.54 23.79
N LEU A 165 16.76 1.84 22.76
CA LEU A 165 17.61 2.40 21.74
C LEU A 165 16.79 3.51 21.10
N PHE A 166 17.37 4.71 21.08
CA PHE A 166 16.89 5.84 20.29
C PHE A 166 16.15 5.34 19.06
N ASN A 167 14.87 5.69 18.92
CA ASN A 167 14.16 5.51 17.67
C ASN A 167 14.40 6.79 16.86
N PRO A 168 15.50 6.91 16.08
CA PRO A 168 15.85 8.13 15.37
C PRO A 168 14.70 8.57 14.46
N LEU A 169 13.95 7.62 13.89
CA LEU A 169 12.77 7.92 13.08
C LEU A 169 11.66 8.59 13.90
N LYS A 170 11.37 8.10 15.11
CA LYS A 170 10.37 8.74 15.98
C LYS A 170 10.81 10.13 16.43
N THR A 171 12.09 10.31 16.78
CA THR A 171 12.66 11.61 17.21
C THR A 171 12.67 12.65 16.08
N ILE A 172 12.97 12.26 14.85
CA ILE A 172 13.00 13.19 13.71
C ILE A 172 11.56 13.54 13.25
N ILE A 173 10.61 12.61 13.35
CA ILE A 173 9.25 12.78 12.80
C ILE A 173 8.25 13.35 13.85
N ASN A 174 8.41 13.08 15.16
CA ASN A 174 7.50 13.56 16.23
C ASN A 174 7.34 15.09 16.33
N PRO A 175 8.39 15.91 16.32
CA PRO A 175 8.27 17.34 16.67
C PRO A 175 7.44 18.16 15.68
N ALA A 176 7.09 17.61 14.51
CA ALA A 176 6.28 18.29 13.50
C ALA A 176 4.77 17.98 13.57
N ILE A 177 4.33 17.04 14.43
CA ILE A 177 2.92 16.65 14.59
C ILE A 177 2.34 17.14 15.92
N GLU A 178 3.18 17.56 16.87
CA GLU A 178 2.78 18.11 18.18
C GLU A 178 2.73 19.66 18.22
N LEU A 179 2.93 20.32 17.07
CA LEU A 179 2.69 21.76 16.84
C LEU A 179 1.26 21.97 16.34
#